data_AF-A0A2D4UQ11-F1
#
_entry.id   AF-A0A2D4UQ11-F1
#
_cell.length_a   1.000
_cell.length_b   1.000
_cell.length_c   1.000
_cell.angle_alpha   90.00
_cell.angle_beta   90.00
_cell.angle_gamma   90.00
#
_symmetry.space_group_name_H-M   'P 1'
#
loop_
_entity.id
_entity.type
_entity.pdbx_description
1 polymer ?
#
loop_
_entity_poly.entity_id
_entity_poly.type
_entity_poly.pdbx_seq_one_letter_code
_entity_poly.pdbx_strand_id
1 'polypeptide(L)'
;HQKAAEFWASYETSCSTLRAGNRHMGGAGALTMARIEAHYFVNDCFMPDNHIMDNVGRIAHLPATIVQGRHDVICPPITASRLAAKWGRKAKLGIIDAAGHSTFESGIAHALLAALEEI
;
A
#
# COMPACT_ATOMS: atom_id res chain seq x y z
N HIS A 1 -2.89 3.25 26.00
CA HIS A 1 -2.42 3.21 24.59
C HIS A 1 -2.16 1.80 24.08
N GLN A 2 -1.51 0.88 24.83
CA GLN A 2 -1.21 -0.49 24.36
C GLN A 2 -2.42 -1.24 23.78
N LYS A 3 -3.50 -1.44 24.56
CA LYS A 3 -4.70 -2.15 24.08
C LYS A 3 -5.28 -1.55 22.79
N ALA A 4 -5.32 -0.22 22.69
CA ALA A 4 -5.82 0.47 21.50
C ALA A 4 -4.92 0.22 20.27
N ALA A 5 -3.60 0.20 20.47
CA ALA A 5 -2.65 -0.12 19.43
C ALA A 5 -2.78 -1.56 18.92
N GLU A 6 -3.03 -2.52 19.80
CA GLU A 6 -3.26 -3.92 19.43
C GLU A 6 -4.54 -4.09 18.62
N PHE A 7 -5.61 -3.37 18.99
CA PHE A 7 -6.84 -3.36 18.19
C PHE A 7 -6.61 -2.77 16.80
N TRP A 8 -5.93 -1.62 16.71
CA TRP A 8 -5.61 -0.99 15.44
C TRP A 8 -4.78 -1.91 14.53
N ALA A 9 -3.64 -2.40 15.03
CA ALA A 9 -2.75 -3.25 14.26
C ALA A 9 -3.41 -4.59 13.85
N SER A 10 -4.25 -5.16 14.71
CA SER A 10 -5.01 -6.37 14.39
C SER A 10 -6.07 -6.11 13.31
N TYR A 11 -6.76 -4.97 13.36
CA TYR A 11 -7.73 -4.56 12.35
C TYR A 11 -7.07 -4.40 10.98
N GLU A 12 -6.01 -3.60 10.88
CA GLU A 12 -5.31 -3.35 9.62
C GLU A 12 -4.73 -4.64 9.03
N THR A 13 -4.06 -5.45 9.85
CA THR A 13 -3.51 -6.75 9.41
C THR A 13 -4.61 -7.71 8.95
N SER A 14 -5.82 -7.62 9.51
CA SER A 14 -6.97 -8.42 9.07
C SER A 14 -7.50 -7.96 7.70
N CYS A 15 -7.47 -6.66 7.42
CA CYS A 15 -7.87 -6.06 6.15
C CYS A 15 -6.83 -6.21 5.03
N SER A 16 -5.59 -6.62 5.34
CA SER A 16 -4.48 -6.57 4.37
C SER A 16 -4.51 -7.67 3.30
N THR A 17 -5.32 -8.71 3.42
CA THR A 17 -5.29 -9.85 2.48
C THR A 17 -6.66 -10.08 1.84
N LEU A 18 -6.72 -10.73 0.68
CA LEU A 18 -8.00 -11.10 0.08
C LEU A 18 -8.80 -12.07 0.97
N ARG A 19 -8.14 -13.08 1.53
CA ARG A 19 -8.83 -14.04 2.39
C ARG A 19 -9.10 -13.40 3.75
N ALA A 20 -10.38 -13.16 4.04
CA ALA A 20 -10.82 -12.66 5.33
C ALA A 20 -10.33 -13.58 6.48
N GLY A 21 -9.91 -12.96 7.57
CA GLY A 21 -9.47 -13.65 8.77
C GLY A 21 -9.08 -12.65 9.84
N ASN A 22 -9.29 -13.01 11.11
CA ASN A 22 -8.83 -12.21 12.22
C ASN A 22 -7.34 -12.51 12.46
N ARG A 23 -6.49 -11.50 12.27
CA ARG A 23 -5.05 -11.59 12.50
C ARG A 23 -4.70 -10.74 13.70
N HIS A 24 -4.39 -11.40 14.81
CA HIS A 24 -3.99 -10.72 16.02
C HIS A 24 -2.55 -10.21 15.92
N MET A 25 -2.36 -8.94 16.26
CA MET A 25 -1.05 -8.32 16.44
C MET A 25 -0.97 -7.68 17.82
N GLY A 26 0.00 -8.13 18.62
CA GLY A 26 0.15 -7.77 20.03
C GLY A 26 1.51 -7.16 20.37
N GLY A 27 1.64 -6.70 21.62
CA GLY A 27 2.93 -6.34 22.21
C GLY A 27 3.57 -5.06 21.63
N ALA A 28 4.89 -4.95 21.78
CA ALA A 28 5.63 -3.74 21.42
C ALA A 28 5.52 -3.38 19.93
N GLY A 29 5.43 -4.38 19.03
CA GLY A 29 5.28 -4.16 17.60
C GLY A 29 3.99 -3.42 17.25
N ALA A 30 2.86 -3.83 17.83
CA ALA A 30 1.59 -3.15 17.65
C ALA A 30 1.63 -1.70 18.14
N LEU A 31 2.27 -1.45 19.30
CA LEU A 31 2.42 -0.09 19.83
C LEU A 31 3.28 0.80 18.94
N THR A 32 4.38 0.27 18.40
CA THR A 32 5.27 1.01 17.50
C THR A 32 4.55 1.39 16.20
N MET A 33 3.90 0.41 15.55
CA MET A 33 3.14 0.62 14.32
C MET A 33 2.05 1.68 14.50
N ALA A 34 1.15 1.47 15.46
CA ALA A 34 0.03 2.38 15.70
C ALA A 34 0.48 3.79 16.09
N ARG A 35 1.60 3.94 16.80
CA ARG A 35 2.13 5.26 17.15
C ARG A 35 2.68 5.99 15.94
N ILE A 36 3.45 5.31 15.09
CA ILE A 36 4.03 5.92 13.88
C ILE A 36 2.91 6.31 12.93
N GLU A 37 1.97 5.41 12.66
CA GLU A 37 0.83 5.69 11.78
C GLU A 37 -0.03 6.83 12.31
N ALA A 38 -0.45 6.77 13.58
CA ALA A 38 -1.23 7.85 14.17
C ALA A 38 -0.48 9.19 14.09
N HIS A 39 0.84 9.19 14.33
CA HIS A 39 1.64 10.41 14.24
C HIS A 39 1.66 10.99 12.82
N TYR A 40 1.84 10.17 11.78
CA TYR A 40 1.81 10.66 10.41
C TYR A 40 0.39 11.06 9.98
N PHE A 41 -0.63 10.29 10.34
CA PHE A 41 -2.01 10.55 9.93
C PHE A 41 -2.57 11.84 10.54
N VAL A 42 -2.31 12.14 11.81
CA VAL A 42 -2.80 13.39 12.43
C VAL A 42 -2.06 14.64 11.97
N ASN A 43 -0.95 14.49 11.25
CA ASN A 43 -0.16 15.58 10.69
C ASN A 43 -0.21 15.62 9.15
N ASP A 44 -1.20 14.98 8.54
CA ASP A 44 -1.36 14.91 7.07
C ASP A 44 -0.08 14.46 6.35
N CYS A 45 0.60 13.49 6.96
CA CYS A 45 1.90 12.97 6.53
C CYS A 45 2.99 14.06 6.32
N PHE A 46 2.84 15.23 6.95
CA PHE A 46 3.70 16.41 6.79
C PHE A 46 3.81 16.91 5.34
N MET A 47 2.77 16.68 4.54
CA MET A 47 2.72 17.06 3.13
C MET A 47 1.43 17.83 2.83
N PRO A 48 1.47 18.78 1.88
CA PRO A 48 0.24 19.34 1.34
C PRO A 48 -0.63 18.26 0.69
N ASP A 49 -1.93 18.51 0.63
CA ASP A 49 -2.87 17.65 -0.10
C ASP A 49 -2.40 17.39 -1.54
N ASN A 50 -2.55 16.15 -1.99
CA ASN A 50 -2.17 15.68 -3.33
C ASN A 50 -0.69 15.92 -3.73
N HIS A 51 0.20 16.25 -2.79
CA HIS A 51 1.59 16.62 -3.09
C HIS A 51 2.33 15.63 -3.99
N ILE A 52 2.20 14.32 -3.70
CA ILE A 52 2.83 13.25 -4.51
C ILE A 52 2.33 13.27 -5.95
N MET A 53 1.01 13.35 -6.13
CA MET A 53 0.43 13.37 -7.47
C MET A 53 0.91 14.60 -8.21
N ASP A 54 0.88 15.79 -7.61
CA ASP A 54 1.28 17.03 -8.27
C ASP A 54 2.77 17.10 -8.62
N ASN A 55 3.60 16.31 -7.96
CA ASN A 55 5.03 16.29 -8.17
C ASN A 55 5.56 15.05 -8.91
N VAL A 56 4.70 14.08 -9.26
CA VAL A 56 5.13 12.83 -9.91
C VAL A 56 5.88 13.06 -11.23
N GLY A 57 5.56 14.14 -11.95
CA GLY A 57 6.24 14.53 -13.18
C GLY A 57 7.76 14.74 -13.02
N ARG A 58 8.23 15.04 -11.81
CA ARG A 58 9.66 15.19 -11.50
C ARG A 58 10.43 13.88 -11.65
N ILE A 59 9.77 12.74 -11.46
CA ILE A 59 10.37 11.40 -11.54
C ILE A 59 9.80 10.54 -12.67
N ALA A 60 8.76 11.00 -13.36
CA ALA A 60 8.06 10.24 -14.42
C ALA A 60 8.93 9.89 -15.65
N HIS A 61 10.16 10.43 -15.73
CA HIS A 61 11.15 10.03 -16.73
C HIS A 61 11.74 8.62 -16.45
N LEU A 62 11.64 8.14 -15.21
CA LEU A 62 12.06 6.80 -14.80
C LEU A 62 11.03 5.74 -15.19
N PRO A 63 11.47 4.53 -15.58
CA PRO A 63 10.56 3.39 -15.71
C PRO A 63 9.95 3.05 -14.34
N ALA A 64 8.68 2.67 -14.33
CA ALA A 64 7.98 2.27 -13.11
C ALA A 64 7.08 1.06 -13.38
N THR A 65 7.06 0.12 -12.45
CA THR A 65 6.06 -0.94 -12.39
C THR A 65 5.24 -0.76 -11.12
N ILE A 66 3.92 -0.67 -11.28
CA ILE A 66 2.96 -0.49 -10.20
C ILE A 66 2.15 -1.78 -10.09
N VAL A 67 2.28 -2.48 -8.97
CA VAL A 67 1.54 -3.73 -8.68
C VAL A 67 0.50 -3.43 -7.62
N GLN A 68 -0.77 -3.76 -7.88
CA GLN A 68 -1.89 -3.42 -7.00
C GLN A 68 -2.90 -4.57 -6.94
N GLY A 69 -3.32 -4.96 -5.73
CA GLY A 69 -4.40 -5.94 -5.57
C GLY A 69 -5.76 -5.33 -5.89
N ARG A 70 -6.60 -6.04 -6.65
CA ARG A 70 -7.96 -5.61 -7.04
C ARG A 70 -8.87 -5.34 -5.85
N HIS A 71 -8.66 -6.08 -4.76
CA HIS A 71 -9.47 -6.04 -3.55
C HIS A 71 -8.73 -5.42 -2.36
N ASP A 72 -7.70 -4.62 -2.63
CA ASP A 72 -7.07 -3.80 -1.60
C ASP A 72 -8.06 -2.74 -1.09
N VAL A 73 -8.50 -2.90 0.16
CA VAL A 73 -9.41 -1.99 0.84
C VAL A 73 -8.69 -0.94 1.68
N ILE A 74 -7.38 -1.08 1.88
CA ILE A 74 -6.55 -0.16 2.65
C ILE A 74 -6.11 0.99 1.73
N CYS A 75 -5.60 0.63 0.54
CA CYS A 75 -5.19 1.55 -0.52
C CYS A 75 -5.97 1.22 -1.81
N PRO A 76 -7.19 1.76 -1.99
CA PRO A 76 -8.07 1.34 -3.08
C PRO A 76 -7.44 1.50 -4.48
N PRO A 77 -7.66 0.54 -5.42
CA PRO A 77 -6.96 0.50 -6.72
C PRO A 77 -7.06 1.76 -7.58
N ILE A 78 -8.06 2.60 -7.35
CA ILE A 78 -8.23 3.87 -8.04
C ILE A 78 -7.01 4.79 -7.86
N THR A 79 -6.31 4.74 -6.72
CA THR A 79 -5.10 5.55 -6.48
C THR A 79 -3.95 5.08 -7.38
N ALA A 80 -3.72 3.77 -7.49
CA ALA A 80 -2.73 3.18 -8.39
C ALA A 80 -3.04 3.48 -9.86
N SER A 81 -4.31 3.38 -10.28
CA SER A 81 -4.74 3.75 -11.63
C SER A 81 -4.50 5.23 -11.94
N ARG A 82 -4.80 6.12 -10.99
CA ARG A 82 -4.52 7.56 -11.13
C ARG A 82 -3.01 7.84 -11.21
N LEU A 83 -2.21 7.18 -10.38
CA LEU A 83 -0.75 7.31 -10.40
C LEU A 83 -0.18 6.89 -11.75
N ALA A 84 -0.56 5.71 -12.26
CA ALA A 84 -0.11 5.21 -13.57
C ALA A 84 -0.50 6.18 -14.71
N ALA A 85 -1.74 6.69 -14.69
CA ALA A 85 -2.19 7.65 -15.68
C ALA A 85 -1.37 8.95 -15.66
N LYS A 86 -1.05 9.47 -14.46
CA LYS A 86 -0.24 10.69 -14.32
C LYS A 86 1.24 10.48 -14.62
N TRP A 87 1.77 9.27 -14.38
CA TRP A 87 3.14 8.87 -14.73
C TRP A 87 3.32 8.70 -16.24
N GLY A 88 2.27 8.26 -16.94
CA GLY A 88 2.26 8.13 -18.40
C GLY A 88 2.96 6.87 -18.91
N ARG A 89 3.52 6.95 -20.13
CA ARG A 89 4.01 5.77 -20.88
C ARG A 89 5.16 4.99 -20.21
N LYS A 90 5.84 5.59 -19.23
CA LYS A 90 6.95 4.96 -18.50
C LYS A 90 6.48 4.07 -17.34
N ALA A 91 5.19 4.13 -16.98
CA ALA A 91 4.62 3.26 -15.97
C ALA A 91 3.87 2.07 -16.59
N LYS A 92 4.07 0.88 -16.02
CA LYS A 92 3.26 -0.31 -16.24
C LYS A 92 2.41 -0.56 -14.99
N LEU A 93 1.09 -0.66 -15.16
CA LEU A 93 0.17 -0.99 -14.06
C LEU A 93 -0.29 -2.44 -14.19
N GLY A 94 0.03 -3.26 -13.19
CA GLY A 94 -0.48 -4.62 -13.02
C GLY A 94 -1.50 -4.67 -11.89
N ILE A 95 -2.79 -4.88 -12.24
CA ILE A 95 -3.82 -5.17 -11.24
C ILE A 95 -3.92 -6.68 -11.05
N ILE A 96 -3.73 -7.14 -9.82
CA ILE A 96 -3.82 -8.56 -9.45
C ILE A 96 -5.23 -8.86 -8.96
N ASP A 97 -6.01 -9.56 -9.78
CA ASP A 97 -7.44 -9.78 -9.52
C ASP A 97 -7.70 -10.58 -8.24
N ALA A 98 -6.87 -11.58 -7.92
CA ALA A 98 -7.03 -12.42 -6.73
C ALA A 98 -6.08 -11.99 -5.58
N ALA A 99 -6.02 -10.70 -5.25
CA ALA A 99 -5.20 -10.20 -4.15
C ALA A 99 -5.77 -8.97 -3.41
N GLY A 100 -5.38 -8.85 -2.14
CA GLY A 100 -5.57 -7.67 -1.28
C GLY A 100 -4.37 -6.71 -1.27
N HIS A 101 -4.09 -6.11 -0.11
CA HIS A 101 -3.03 -5.13 0.11
C HIS A 101 -1.62 -5.74 0.29
N SER A 102 -1.54 -6.90 0.94
CA SER A 102 -0.30 -7.49 1.42
C SER A 102 0.61 -7.90 0.28
N THR A 103 1.88 -7.51 0.39
CA THR A 103 2.95 -7.89 -0.54
C THR A 103 3.21 -9.40 -0.56
N PHE A 104 2.75 -10.12 0.45
CA PHE A 104 2.89 -11.57 0.57
C PHE A 104 1.73 -12.37 -0.03
N GLU A 105 0.70 -11.72 -0.59
CA GLU A 105 -0.29 -12.42 -1.40
C GLU A 105 0.41 -13.00 -2.64
N SER A 106 0.17 -14.27 -2.96
CA SER A 106 0.96 -15.01 -3.95
C SER A 106 1.02 -14.31 -5.32
N GLY A 107 -0.11 -13.74 -5.78
CA GLY A 107 -0.17 -12.98 -7.02
C GLY A 107 0.62 -11.67 -6.99
N ILE A 108 0.63 -10.97 -5.85
CA ILE A 108 1.41 -9.74 -5.65
C ILE A 108 2.90 -10.06 -5.63
N ALA A 109 3.31 -11.04 -4.81
CA ALA A 109 4.70 -11.47 -4.70
C ALA A 109 5.26 -11.93 -6.06
N HIS A 110 4.50 -12.73 -6.81
CA HIS A 110 4.89 -13.16 -8.16
C HIS A 110 5.06 -11.98 -9.12
N ALA A 111 4.10 -11.05 -9.15
CA ALA A 111 4.19 -9.88 -10.02
C ALA A 111 5.36 -8.94 -9.66
N LEU A 112 5.66 -8.79 -8.37
CA LEU A 112 6.83 -8.04 -7.91
C LEU A 112 8.14 -8.71 -8.34
N LEU A 113 8.27 -10.03 -8.20
CA LEU A 113 9.46 -10.77 -8.64
C LEU A 113 9.64 -10.68 -10.16
N ALA A 114 8.58 -10.91 -10.93
CA ALA A 114 8.62 -10.77 -12.39
C ALA A 114 9.02 -9.35 -12.81
N ALA A 115 8.52 -8.31 -12.12
CA ALA A 115 8.90 -6.93 -12.40
C ALA A 115 10.39 -6.63 -12.12
N LEU A 116 11.00 -7.29 -11.13
CA LEU A 116 12.41 -7.14 -10.82
C LEU A 116 13.31 -7.87 -11.85
N GLU A 117 12.84 -8.96 -12.44
CA GLU A 117 13.57 -9.70 -13.50
C GLU A 117 13.61 -8.96 -14.85
N GLU A 118 12.77 -7.94 -15.04
CA GLU A 118 12.74 -7.10 -16.25
C GLU A 118 13.77 -5.94 -16.25
N ILE A 119 14.50 -5.74 -15.13
CA ILE A 119 15.47 -4.65 -14.93
C ILE A 119 16.88 -5.12 -15.30
#